data_AF-A0A2S6X063-F1
#
_entry.id   AF-A0A2S6X063-F1
#
_cell.length_a   1.000
_cell.length_b   1.000
_cell.length_c   1.000
_cell.angle_alpha   90.00
_cell.angle_beta   90.00
_cell.angle_gamma   90.00
#
_symmetry.space_group_name_H-M   'P 1'
#
loop_
_entity.id
_entity.type
_entity.pdbx_description
1 polymer ?
#
loop_
_entity_poly.entity_id
_entity_poly.type
_entity_poly.pdbx_seq_one_letter_code
_entity_poly.pdbx_strand_id
1 'polypeptide(L)'
;MNALLSGAFVLCWSSGFIGAKLGAETAATPTLLMWRFLPLAVVLIAAAAVSRTAWRGLTLRGTGRQIAIGALSQSGYLLSVYYAIELGVSSGTTALIDGVQPLVAGALAGPLLRQYVSRGQWLGLWLGLSGVATVTLADAGAAGAQVAWWAYLVPFLGMLSLVAATFLESRTREPVAPRVALTIHCATSAVLFSGLALGVGAATPPAGSSFWLATAWLVVLPTFGGYGLYWLILRRSGITEVNTLMFLMAPVTAVWGALMFGEPFGVQTTLGLAVGLVAVLVVRRGGGADRRRRPVRSGADRPAAERPEPARR
;
A
#
# COMPACT_ATOMS: atom_id res chain seq x y z
N MET A 1 8.64 -10.73 -20.80
CA MET A 1 7.57 -10.17 -19.94
C MET A 1 6.71 -9.27 -20.80
N ASN A 2 5.40 -9.48 -20.84
CA ASN A 2 4.55 -8.76 -21.79
C ASN A 2 4.26 -7.37 -21.23
N ALA A 3 4.68 -6.30 -21.92
CA ALA A 3 4.44 -4.91 -21.50
C ALA A 3 2.95 -4.64 -21.22
N LEU A 4 2.04 -5.32 -21.92
CA LEU A 4 0.61 -5.33 -21.68
C LEU A 4 0.23 -5.72 -20.23
N LEU A 5 0.92 -6.72 -19.67
CA LEU A 5 0.64 -7.25 -18.33
C LEU A 5 1.06 -6.24 -17.25
N SER A 6 2.24 -5.65 -17.42
CA SER A 6 2.74 -4.58 -16.55
C SER A 6 1.86 -3.32 -16.63
N GLY A 7 1.49 -2.91 -17.85
CA GLY A 7 0.59 -1.79 -18.07
C GLY A 7 -0.80 -2.03 -17.45
N ALA A 8 -1.38 -3.20 -17.65
CA ALA A 8 -2.66 -3.57 -17.05
C ALA A 8 -2.60 -3.55 -15.51
N PHE A 9 -1.51 -4.01 -14.91
CA PHE A 9 -1.33 -3.97 -13.45
C PHE A 9 -1.31 -2.54 -12.92
N VAL A 10 -0.49 -1.67 -13.53
CA VAL A 10 -0.38 -0.27 -13.15
C VAL A 10 -1.73 0.45 -13.33
N LEU A 11 -2.43 0.21 -14.45
CA LEU A 11 -3.75 0.81 -14.66
C LEU A 11 -4.78 0.29 -13.64
N CYS A 12 -4.87 -1.02 -13.42
CA CYS A 12 -5.82 -1.59 -12.47
C CYS A 12 -5.57 -1.06 -11.05
N TRP A 13 -4.32 -0.95 -10.63
CA TRP A 13 -4.00 -0.45 -9.29
C TRP A 13 -4.23 1.07 -9.17
N SER A 14 -3.90 1.86 -10.22
CA SER A 14 -4.09 3.33 -10.24
C SER A 14 -5.57 3.68 -10.25
N SER A 15 -6.37 2.83 -10.88
CA SER A 15 -7.83 2.96 -10.93
C SER A 15 -8.48 3.02 -9.54
N GLY A 16 -7.78 2.58 -8.48
CA GLY A 16 -8.27 2.69 -7.10
C GLY A 16 -8.37 4.12 -6.58
N PHE A 17 -7.47 5.00 -7.00
CA PHE A 17 -7.52 6.44 -6.67
C PHE A 17 -8.55 7.16 -7.56
N ILE A 18 -8.61 6.80 -8.85
CA ILE A 18 -9.61 7.32 -9.79
C ILE A 18 -11.03 6.93 -9.38
N GLY A 19 -11.22 5.68 -8.98
CA GLY A 19 -12.49 5.19 -8.46
C GLY A 19 -12.87 5.82 -7.11
N ALA A 20 -11.88 6.18 -6.28
CA ALA A 20 -12.12 6.95 -5.07
C ALA A 20 -12.67 8.35 -5.41
N LYS A 21 -12.07 9.02 -6.41
CA LYS A 21 -12.55 10.32 -6.91
C LYS A 21 -13.97 10.23 -7.49
N LEU A 22 -14.21 9.25 -8.37
CA LEU A 22 -15.55 8.97 -8.91
C LEU A 22 -16.59 8.74 -7.80
N GLY A 23 -16.23 7.96 -6.79
CA GLY A 23 -17.15 7.65 -5.71
C GLY A 23 -17.39 8.84 -4.76
N ALA A 24 -16.36 9.65 -4.49
CA ALA A 24 -16.45 10.84 -3.65
C ALA A 24 -17.43 11.89 -4.20
N GLU A 25 -17.64 11.96 -5.52
CA GLU A 25 -18.66 12.83 -6.13
C GLU A 25 -20.10 12.32 -5.92
N THR A 26 -20.27 11.07 -5.49
CA THR A 26 -21.59 10.42 -5.40
C THR A 26 -22.05 10.17 -3.97
N ALA A 27 -21.13 9.91 -3.04
CA ALA A 27 -21.43 9.61 -1.64
C ALA A 27 -20.24 9.91 -0.74
N ALA A 28 -20.52 10.06 0.56
CA ALA A 28 -19.48 10.17 1.57
C ALA A 28 -18.59 8.91 1.61
N THR A 29 -17.32 9.08 1.95
CA THR A 29 -16.31 8.01 2.02
C THR A 29 -16.78 6.78 2.82
N PRO A 30 -17.38 6.92 4.02
CA PRO A 30 -17.85 5.76 4.77
C PRO A 30 -18.88 4.92 4.02
N THR A 31 -19.81 5.57 3.28
CA THR A 31 -20.83 4.89 2.48
C THR A 31 -20.20 4.07 1.36
N LEU A 32 -19.29 4.70 0.60
CA LEU A 32 -18.60 4.06 -0.53
C LEU A 32 -17.76 2.87 -0.07
N LEU A 33 -16.99 3.05 1.01
CA LEU A 33 -16.14 1.99 1.56
C LEU A 33 -16.98 0.86 2.17
N MET A 34 -18.09 1.15 2.85
CA MET A 34 -19.02 0.14 3.33
C MET A 34 -19.54 -0.73 2.18
N TRP A 35 -20.11 -0.11 1.15
CA TRP A 35 -20.68 -0.83 0.01
C TRP A 35 -19.65 -1.50 -0.90
N ARG A 36 -18.39 -1.07 -0.85
CA ARG A 36 -17.27 -1.78 -1.46
C ARG A 36 -16.88 -3.05 -0.69
N PHE A 37 -16.73 -2.95 0.63
CA PHE A 37 -16.19 -4.04 1.45
C PHE A 37 -17.24 -5.04 1.93
N LEU A 38 -18.48 -4.63 2.15
CA LEU A 38 -19.54 -5.49 2.67
C LEU A 38 -19.85 -6.67 1.72
N PRO A 39 -20.11 -6.46 0.40
CA PRO A 39 -20.34 -7.58 -0.51
C PRO A 39 -19.10 -8.45 -0.68
N LEU A 40 -17.91 -7.83 -0.73
CA LEU A 40 -16.64 -8.54 -0.86
C LEU A 40 -16.38 -9.46 0.34
N ALA A 41 -16.63 -8.98 1.56
CA ALA A 41 -16.49 -9.76 2.77
C ALA A 41 -17.47 -10.95 2.78
N VAL A 42 -18.73 -10.74 2.39
CA VAL A 42 -19.72 -11.83 2.29
C VAL A 42 -19.24 -12.93 1.35
N VAL A 43 -18.76 -12.56 0.15
CA VAL A 43 -18.25 -13.53 -0.83
C VAL A 43 -17.01 -14.27 -0.32
N LEU A 44 -16.06 -13.55 0.27
CA LEU A 44 -14.82 -14.15 0.79
C LEU A 44 -15.09 -15.08 1.98
N ILE A 45 -15.99 -14.69 2.89
CA ILE A 45 -16.41 -15.53 4.03
C ILE A 45 -17.15 -16.77 3.54
N ALA A 46 -18.05 -16.64 2.55
CA ALA A 46 -18.75 -17.79 1.97
C ALA A 46 -17.76 -18.77 1.30
N ALA A 47 -16.81 -18.26 0.51
CA ALA A 47 -15.76 -19.08 -0.10
C ALA A 47 -14.86 -19.75 0.95
N ALA A 48 -14.56 -19.05 2.05
CA ALA A 48 -13.80 -19.57 3.18
C ALA A 48 -14.54 -20.69 3.92
N ALA A 49 -15.86 -20.59 4.09
CA ALA A 49 -16.68 -21.60 4.77
C ALA A 49 -16.66 -22.97 4.05
N VAL A 50 -16.53 -22.94 2.72
CA VAL A 50 -16.40 -24.16 1.88
C VAL A 50 -14.98 -24.73 1.96
N SER A 51 -13.96 -23.90 2.21
CA SER A 51 -12.54 -24.31 2.27
C SER A 51 -12.04 -24.47 3.72
N ARG A 52 -12.60 -25.44 4.46
CA ARG A 52 -12.28 -25.68 5.89
C ARG A 52 -10.80 -25.99 6.19
N THR A 53 -10.03 -26.45 5.22
CA THR A 53 -8.61 -26.82 5.41
C THR A 53 -7.69 -25.61 5.55
N ALA A 54 -8.03 -24.46 4.96
CA ALA A 54 -7.18 -23.26 4.98
C ALA A 54 -7.14 -22.56 6.36
N TRP A 55 -8.15 -22.79 7.20
CA TRP A 55 -8.29 -22.17 8.53
C TRP A 55 -7.69 -23.00 9.66
N ARG A 56 -7.25 -24.23 9.36
CA ARG A 56 -6.64 -25.13 10.34
C ARG A 56 -5.27 -24.58 10.75
N GLY A 57 -5.10 -24.31 12.05
CA GLY A 57 -3.85 -23.77 12.62
C GLY A 57 -3.87 -22.26 12.90
N LEU A 58 -4.99 -21.56 12.64
CA LEU A 58 -5.12 -20.15 12.99
C LEU A 58 -5.30 -20.00 14.52
N THR A 59 -4.31 -19.43 15.19
CA THR A 59 -4.40 -19.13 16.63
C THR A 59 -5.27 -17.89 16.86
N LEU A 60 -5.91 -17.77 18.04
CA LEU A 60 -6.63 -16.53 18.41
C LEU A 60 -5.73 -15.30 18.34
N ARG A 61 -4.47 -15.46 18.75
CA ARG A 61 -3.44 -14.42 18.67
C ARG A 61 -3.09 -14.07 17.23
N GLY A 62 -2.95 -15.07 16.35
CA GLY A 62 -2.74 -14.87 14.91
C GLY A 62 -3.91 -14.14 14.26
N THR A 63 -5.13 -14.49 14.65
CA THR A 63 -6.37 -13.84 14.19
C THR A 63 -6.42 -12.37 14.61
N GLY A 64 -6.27 -12.07 15.90
CA GLY A 64 -6.27 -10.69 16.41
C GLY A 64 -5.20 -9.82 15.75
N ARG A 65 -4.05 -10.42 15.41
CA ARG A 65 -2.99 -9.73 14.69
C ARG A 65 -3.34 -9.46 13.23
N GLN A 66 -3.96 -10.40 12.53
CA GLN A 66 -4.45 -10.18 11.17
C GLN A 66 -5.59 -9.15 11.12
N ILE A 67 -6.45 -9.11 12.15
CA ILE A 67 -7.44 -8.05 12.33
C ILE A 67 -6.74 -6.70 12.44
N ALA A 68 -5.72 -6.57 13.29
CA ALA A 68 -4.96 -5.33 13.43
C ALA A 68 -4.23 -4.93 12.13
N ILE A 69 -3.63 -5.89 11.41
CA ILE A 69 -3.01 -5.65 10.10
C ILE A 69 -4.05 -5.13 9.11
N GLY A 70 -5.20 -5.80 8.97
CA GLY A 70 -6.28 -5.38 8.07
C GLY A 70 -6.93 -4.05 8.46
N ALA A 71 -7.10 -3.79 9.76
CA ALA A 71 -7.57 -2.51 10.25
C ALA A 71 -6.65 -1.36 9.82
N LEU A 72 -5.33 -1.58 9.85
CA LEU A 72 -4.35 -0.57 9.43
C LEU A 72 -4.20 -0.49 7.89
N SER A 73 -3.97 -1.64 7.23
CA SER A 73 -3.60 -1.71 5.82
C SER A 73 -4.76 -1.51 4.85
N GLN A 74 -5.97 -1.91 5.24
CA GLN A 74 -7.17 -1.68 4.44
C GLN A 74 -7.93 -0.50 5.01
N SER A 75 -8.28 -0.54 6.30
CA SER A 75 -9.29 0.40 6.83
C SER A 75 -8.72 1.79 7.05
N GLY A 76 -7.66 1.93 7.85
CA GLY A 76 -7.01 3.21 8.13
C GLY A 76 -6.41 3.84 6.87
N TYR A 77 -5.76 3.04 6.04
CA TYR A 77 -5.25 3.45 4.73
C TYR A 77 -6.35 3.98 3.81
N LEU A 78 -7.36 3.16 3.47
CA LEU A 78 -8.37 3.56 2.49
C LEU A 78 -9.26 4.68 3.02
N LEU A 79 -9.60 4.69 4.31
CA LEU A 79 -10.36 5.78 4.91
C LEU A 79 -9.62 7.10 4.71
N SER A 80 -8.33 7.14 5.05
CA SER A 80 -7.50 8.33 4.92
C SER A 80 -7.40 8.81 3.47
N VAL A 81 -7.07 7.91 2.54
CA VAL A 81 -6.91 8.27 1.12
C VAL A 81 -8.23 8.75 0.52
N TYR A 82 -9.32 8.03 0.78
CA TYR A 82 -10.62 8.35 0.19
C TYR A 82 -11.18 9.64 0.78
N TYR A 83 -11.04 9.82 2.09
CA TYR A 83 -11.46 11.03 2.75
C TYR A 83 -10.64 12.25 2.31
N ALA A 84 -9.33 12.11 2.08
CA ALA A 84 -8.52 13.19 1.53
C ALA A 84 -9.00 13.61 0.12
N ILE A 85 -9.36 12.63 -0.71
CA ILE A 85 -9.90 12.88 -2.06
C ILE A 85 -11.29 13.52 -1.99
N GLU A 86 -12.13 13.10 -1.05
CA GLU A 86 -13.43 13.72 -0.75
C GLU A 86 -13.27 15.18 -0.28
N LEU A 87 -12.24 15.47 0.51
CA LEU A 87 -11.88 16.84 0.92
C LEU A 87 -11.29 17.68 -0.22
N GLY A 88 -11.09 17.10 -1.41
CA GLY A 88 -10.66 17.80 -2.61
C GLY A 88 -9.17 17.70 -2.94
N VAL A 89 -8.37 16.95 -2.16
CA VAL A 89 -6.97 16.68 -2.52
C VAL A 89 -6.93 15.87 -3.82
N SER A 90 -6.03 16.19 -4.74
CA SER A 90 -5.94 15.48 -6.01
C SER A 90 -5.56 14.01 -5.84
N SER A 91 -6.07 13.17 -6.75
CA SER A 91 -5.74 11.75 -6.82
C SER A 91 -4.24 11.51 -7.05
N GLY A 92 -3.58 12.38 -7.82
CA GLY A 92 -2.14 12.35 -8.06
C GLY A 92 -1.31 12.63 -6.80
N THR A 93 -1.66 13.66 -6.02
CA THR A 93 -0.97 14.01 -4.77
C THR A 93 -1.11 12.88 -3.74
N THR A 94 -2.34 12.37 -3.55
CA THR A 94 -2.58 11.27 -2.61
C THR A 94 -1.81 10.00 -2.99
N ALA A 95 -1.76 9.65 -4.29
CA ALA A 95 -0.98 8.52 -4.79
C ALA A 95 0.54 8.71 -4.61
N LEU A 96 1.07 9.92 -4.74
CA LEU A 96 2.49 10.17 -4.49
C LEU A 96 2.85 10.05 -3.01
N ILE A 97 2.01 10.58 -2.10
CA ILE A 97 2.21 10.44 -0.66
C ILE A 97 2.24 8.96 -0.27
N ASP A 98 1.31 8.17 -0.81
CA ASP A 98 1.28 6.72 -0.64
C ASP A 98 2.53 6.05 -1.23
N GLY A 99 2.95 6.45 -2.43
CA GLY A 99 4.13 5.91 -3.11
C GLY A 99 5.46 6.13 -2.36
N VAL A 100 5.53 7.10 -1.44
CA VAL A 100 6.70 7.35 -0.59
C VAL A 100 6.76 6.41 0.62
N GLN A 101 5.70 5.65 0.90
CA GLN A 101 5.63 4.66 2.00
C GLN A 101 6.89 3.78 2.12
N PRO A 102 7.47 3.20 1.04
CA PRO A 102 8.64 2.32 1.17
C PRO A 102 9.88 3.05 1.68
N LEU A 103 10.01 4.35 1.39
CA LEU A 103 11.12 5.19 1.85
C LEU A 103 11.00 5.43 3.36
N VAL A 104 9.78 5.74 3.83
CA VAL A 104 9.47 5.93 5.25
C VAL A 104 9.63 4.63 6.02
N ALA A 105 9.09 3.52 5.51
CA ALA A 105 9.27 2.20 6.12
C ALA A 105 10.76 1.81 6.18
N GLY A 106 11.53 2.07 5.14
CA GLY A 106 12.98 1.82 5.12
C GLY A 106 13.74 2.61 6.18
N ALA A 107 13.41 3.89 6.36
CA ALA A 107 14.03 4.73 7.38
C ALA A 107 13.63 4.32 8.81
N LEU A 108 12.36 3.97 9.02
CA LEU A 108 11.85 3.55 10.32
C LEU A 108 12.26 2.11 10.70
N ALA A 109 12.75 1.31 9.75
CA ALA A 109 13.27 -0.04 10.04
C ALA A 109 14.46 -0.01 11.01
N GLY A 110 15.24 1.08 11.01
CA GLY A 110 16.32 1.28 11.98
C GLY A 110 15.86 1.26 13.42
N PRO A 111 15.08 2.27 13.86
CA PRO A 111 14.61 2.35 15.25
C PRO A 111 13.64 1.21 15.62
N LEU A 112 12.75 0.79 14.71
CA LEU A 112 11.68 -0.17 15.03
C LEU A 112 12.11 -1.64 14.94
N LEU A 113 13.04 -1.97 14.04
CA LEU A 113 13.50 -3.35 13.83
C LEU A 113 14.99 -3.55 14.19
N ARG A 114 15.67 -2.51 14.70
CA ARG A 114 17.10 -2.52 15.04
C ARG A 114 17.98 -2.89 13.84
N GLN A 115 17.59 -2.45 12.64
CA GLN A 115 18.33 -2.69 11.41
C GLN A 115 19.26 -1.52 11.08
N TYR A 116 20.29 -1.77 10.28
CA TYR A 116 21.14 -0.68 9.78
C TYR A 116 20.40 0.08 8.66
N VAL A 117 20.34 1.40 8.78
CA VAL A 117 19.78 2.29 7.74
C VAL A 117 20.93 2.98 7.04
N SER A 118 21.10 2.67 5.76
CA SER A 118 22.15 3.24 4.91
C SER A 118 21.92 4.73 4.64
N ARG A 119 22.99 5.46 4.32
CA ARG A 119 22.91 6.86 3.87
C ARG A 119 22.02 7.05 2.64
N GLY A 120 21.98 6.04 1.75
CA GLY A 120 21.11 6.05 0.57
C GLY A 120 19.62 6.00 0.91
N GLN A 121 19.23 5.31 1.98
CA GLN A 121 17.84 5.30 2.46
C GLN A 121 17.40 6.65 3.01
N TRP A 122 18.27 7.32 3.78
CA TRP A 122 18.00 8.68 4.27
C TRP A 122 17.93 9.70 3.13
N LEU A 123 18.86 9.64 2.17
CA LEU A 123 18.82 10.50 0.99
C LEU A 123 17.55 10.28 0.18
N GLY A 124 17.18 9.01 -0.03
CA GLY A 124 15.92 8.65 -0.67
C GLY A 124 14.70 9.21 0.07
N LEU A 125 14.65 9.11 1.41
CA LEU A 125 13.57 9.70 2.19
C LEU A 125 13.46 11.21 1.98
N TRP A 126 14.57 11.95 2.10
CA TRP A 126 14.56 13.40 1.91
C TRP A 126 14.15 13.81 0.49
N LEU A 127 14.61 13.08 -0.54
CA LEU A 127 14.16 13.29 -1.91
C LEU A 127 12.68 12.96 -2.09
N GLY A 128 12.19 11.87 -1.50
CA GLY A 128 10.78 11.50 -1.57
C GLY A 128 9.89 12.56 -0.93
N LEU A 129 10.28 13.05 0.25
CA LEU A 129 9.57 14.12 0.96
C LEU A 129 9.61 15.44 0.21
N SER A 130 10.71 15.79 -0.46
CA SER A 130 10.77 17.01 -1.29
C SER A 130 9.88 16.89 -2.54
N GLY A 131 9.84 15.71 -3.17
CA GLY A 131 8.91 15.41 -4.26
C GLY A 131 7.44 15.57 -3.82
N VAL A 132 7.08 14.96 -2.69
CA VAL A 132 5.75 15.11 -2.08
C VAL A 132 5.42 16.56 -1.76
N ALA A 133 6.32 17.29 -1.12
CA ALA A 133 6.11 18.70 -0.79
C ALA A 133 5.88 19.53 -2.06
N THR A 134 6.67 19.30 -3.12
CA THR A 134 6.54 20.01 -4.40
C THR A 134 5.19 19.76 -5.05
N VAL A 135 4.74 18.49 -5.13
CA VAL A 135 3.43 18.16 -5.71
C VAL A 135 2.29 18.68 -4.84
N THR A 136 2.40 18.56 -3.52
CA THR A 136 1.38 19.04 -2.57
C THR A 136 1.22 20.56 -2.65
N LEU A 137 2.32 21.31 -2.76
CA LEU A 137 2.29 22.76 -2.94
C LEU A 137 1.68 23.17 -4.29
N ALA A 138 1.98 22.43 -5.35
CA ALA A 138 1.38 22.67 -6.66
C ALA A 138 -0.14 22.44 -6.65
N ASP A 139 -0.57 21.34 -6.01
CA ASP A 139 -1.98 20.99 -5.83
C ASP A 139 -2.71 22.03 -4.98
N ALA A 140 -2.16 22.38 -3.81
CA ALA A 140 -2.72 23.42 -2.93
C ALA A 140 -2.78 24.80 -3.61
N GLY A 141 -1.75 25.17 -4.37
CA GLY A 141 -1.71 26.43 -5.10
C GLY A 141 -2.79 26.52 -6.18
N ALA A 142 -3.07 25.41 -6.87
CA ALA A 142 -4.11 25.34 -7.88
C ALA A 142 -5.52 25.23 -7.27
N ALA A 143 -5.65 24.53 -6.14
CA ALA A 143 -6.89 24.41 -5.40
C ALA A 143 -7.30 25.70 -4.67
N GLY A 144 -6.36 26.62 -4.39
CA GLY A 144 -6.64 27.90 -3.75
C GLY A 144 -7.14 27.75 -2.31
N ALA A 145 -8.17 28.52 -1.95
CA ALA A 145 -8.80 28.46 -0.62
C ALA A 145 -9.90 27.38 -0.51
N GLN A 146 -10.17 26.65 -1.59
CA GLN A 146 -11.26 25.68 -1.67
C GLN A 146 -10.94 24.40 -0.87
N VAL A 147 -9.67 24.04 -0.75
CA VAL A 147 -9.21 22.88 0.01
C VAL A 147 -8.46 23.36 1.25
N ALA A 148 -8.89 22.90 2.43
CA ALA A 148 -8.22 23.26 3.66
C ALA A 148 -6.80 22.67 3.72
N TRP A 149 -5.82 23.45 4.16
CA TRP A 149 -4.40 23.05 4.19
C TRP A 149 -4.17 21.73 4.97
N TRP A 150 -4.97 21.46 6.00
CA TRP A 150 -4.87 20.24 6.80
C TRP A 150 -5.31 18.98 6.04
N ALA A 151 -6.13 19.12 4.98
CA ALA A 151 -6.57 17.99 4.15
C ALA A 151 -5.38 17.27 3.50
N TYR A 152 -4.32 18.02 3.14
CA TYR A 152 -3.08 17.47 2.61
C TYR A 152 -2.26 16.67 3.62
N LEU A 153 -2.54 16.81 4.92
CA LEU A 153 -1.94 15.96 5.96
C LEU A 153 -2.68 14.62 6.11
N VAL A 154 -3.94 14.53 5.69
CA VAL A 154 -4.76 13.33 5.86
C VAL A 154 -4.13 12.10 5.19
N PRO A 155 -3.63 12.13 3.92
CA PRO A 155 -3.03 10.96 3.28
C PRO A 155 -1.80 10.41 4.01
N PHE A 156 -1.08 11.24 4.77
CA PHE A 156 0.04 10.77 5.59
C PHE A 156 -0.44 9.81 6.69
N LEU A 157 -1.64 9.97 7.23
CA LEU A 157 -2.22 9.03 8.18
C LEU A 157 -2.41 7.65 7.56
N GLY A 158 -2.85 7.60 6.29
CA GLY A 158 -3.01 6.36 5.54
C GLY A 158 -1.67 5.69 5.24
N MET A 159 -0.70 6.47 4.76
CA MET A 159 0.67 5.98 4.54
C MET A 159 1.31 5.45 5.84
N LEU A 160 1.18 6.17 6.96
CA LEU A 160 1.66 5.72 8.26
C LEU A 160 0.92 4.47 8.76
N SER A 161 -0.37 4.33 8.46
CA SER A 161 -1.13 3.11 8.74
C SER A 161 -0.56 1.92 7.96
N LEU A 162 -0.22 2.08 6.69
CA LEU A 162 0.43 1.04 5.89
C LEU A 162 1.84 0.71 6.40
N VAL A 163 2.62 1.71 6.79
CA VAL A 163 3.93 1.50 7.42
C VAL A 163 3.78 0.69 8.72
N ALA A 164 2.83 1.06 9.58
CA ALA A 164 2.55 0.34 10.83
C ALA A 164 2.11 -1.10 10.56
N ALA A 165 1.23 -1.31 9.58
CA ALA A 165 0.81 -2.65 9.15
C ALA A 165 1.99 -3.48 8.66
N THR A 166 2.89 -2.89 7.87
CA THR A 166 4.10 -3.55 7.34
C THR A 166 5.02 -4.02 8.47
N PHE A 167 5.23 -3.19 9.50
CA PHE A 167 6.03 -3.60 10.67
C PHE A 167 5.32 -4.61 11.56
N LEU A 168 4.00 -4.50 11.69
CA LEU A 168 3.22 -5.48 12.44
C LEU A 168 3.26 -6.84 11.74
N GLU A 169 3.18 -6.86 10.41
CA GLU A 169 3.31 -8.06 9.60
C GLU A 169 4.73 -8.62 9.66
N SER A 170 5.77 -7.78 9.53
CA SER A 170 7.17 -8.24 9.53
C SER A 170 7.62 -8.90 10.83
N ARG A 171 7.00 -8.54 11.96
CA ARG A 171 7.25 -9.16 13.26
C ARG A 171 6.52 -10.51 13.42
N THR A 172 5.78 -10.98 12.42
CA THR A 172 4.90 -12.16 12.52
C THR A 172 5.69 -13.43 12.30
N ARG A 173 5.58 -14.37 13.25
CA ARG A 173 6.30 -15.64 13.23
C ARG A 173 5.47 -16.78 12.63
N GLU A 174 4.14 -16.64 12.67
CA GLU A 174 3.19 -17.60 12.13
C GLU A 174 2.66 -17.06 10.80
N PRO A 175 3.14 -17.56 9.65
CA PRO A 175 2.64 -17.14 8.35
C PRO A 175 1.18 -17.60 8.20
N VAL A 176 0.31 -16.66 7.84
CA VAL A 176 -1.10 -16.94 7.53
C VAL A 176 -1.24 -17.07 6.01
N ALA A 177 -2.01 -18.05 5.56
CA ALA A 177 -2.27 -18.22 4.14
C ALA A 177 -2.87 -16.92 3.54
N PRO A 178 -2.37 -16.40 2.41
CA PRO A 178 -2.79 -15.10 1.87
C PRO A 178 -4.31 -14.96 1.66
N ARG A 179 -4.99 -16.05 1.29
CA ARG A 179 -6.45 -16.07 1.13
C ARG A 179 -7.18 -15.84 2.47
N VAL A 180 -6.68 -16.43 3.56
CA VAL A 180 -7.24 -16.27 4.90
C VAL A 180 -6.95 -14.86 5.41
N ALA A 181 -5.72 -14.36 5.24
CA ALA A 181 -5.37 -12.99 5.60
C ALA A 181 -6.27 -11.97 4.87
N LEU A 182 -6.42 -12.10 3.55
CA LEU A 182 -7.31 -11.24 2.76
C LEU A 182 -8.77 -11.30 3.26
N THR A 183 -9.27 -12.51 3.56
CA THR A 183 -10.64 -12.66 4.11
C THR A 183 -10.79 -11.93 5.43
N ILE A 184 -9.82 -12.06 6.35
CA ILE A 184 -9.83 -11.37 7.65
C ILE A 184 -9.73 -9.85 7.45
N HIS A 185 -8.88 -9.38 6.55
CA HIS A 185 -8.71 -7.94 6.29
C HIS A 185 -9.98 -7.33 5.71
N CYS A 186 -10.58 -7.95 4.68
CA CYS A 186 -11.83 -7.49 4.09
C CYS A 186 -13.00 -7.55 5.07
N ALA A 187 -13.09 -8.61 5.88
CA ALA A 187 -14.13 -8.73 6.91
C ALA A 187 -13.98 -7.66 8.00
N THR A 188 -12.74 -7.41 8.45
CA THR A 188 -12.43 -6.34 9.42
C THR A 188 -12.84 -4.98 8.86
N SER A 189 -12.48 -4.68 7.62
CA SER A 189 -12.86 -3.44 6.94
C SER A 189 -14.37 -3.32 6.77
N ALA A 190 -15.07 -4.39 6.38
CA ALA A 190 -16.52 -4.38 6.27
C ALA A 190 -17.18 -4.02 7.61
N VAL A 191 -16.72 -4.60 8.73
CA VAL A 191 -17.25 -4.27 10.07
C VAL A 191 -16.95 -2.82 10.44
N LEU A 192 -15.71 -2.36 10.27
CA LEU A 192 -15.31 -0.99 10.65
C LEU A 192 -16.04 0.07 9.81
N PHE A 193 -16.13 -0.12 8.49
CA PHE A 193 -16.82 0.83 7.61
C PHE A 193 -18.34 0.78 7.78
N SER A 194 -18.93 -0.38 8.04
CA SER A 194 -20.36 -0.45 8.39
C SER A 194 -20.65 0.27 9.69
N GLY A 195 -19.83 0.05 10.73
CA GLY A 195 -19.96 0.75 12.01
C GLY A 195 -19.79 2.28 11.85
N LEU A 196 -18.80 2.71 11.08
CA LEU A 196 -18.59 4.12 10.78
C LEU A 196 -19.78 4.72 10.02
N ALA A 197 -20.21 4.10 8.92
CA ALA A 197 -21.32 4.58 8.09
C ALA A 197 -22.63 4.63 8.86
N LEU A 198 -22.94 3.62 9.69
CA LEU A 198 -24.11 3.65 10.57
C LEU A 198 -23.98 4.75 11.64
N GLY A 199 -22.80 4.90 12.26
CA GLY A 199 -22.55 5.88 13.30
C GLY A 199 -22.68 7.34 12.84
N VAL A 200 -22.34 7.62 11.57
CA VAL A 200 -22.51 8.96 10.97
C VAL A 200 -23.82 9.11 10.18
N GLY A 201 -24.70 8.11 10.18
CA GLY A 201 -25.97 8.15 9.45
C GLY A 201 -25.84 8.10 7.92
N ALA A 202 -24.72 7.57 7.40
CA ALA A 202 -24.39 7.53 5.97
C ALA A 202 -24.44 6.10 5.38
N ALA A 203 -25.17 5.16 5.98
CA ALA A 203 -25.22 3.78 5.49
C ALA A 203 -26.07 3.61 4.21
N THR A 204 -27.05 4.49 3.98
CA THR A 204 -27.95 4.42 2.83
C THR A 204 -27.22 4.84 1.55
N PRO A 205 -27.12 3.96 0.53
CA PRO A 205 -26.50 4.34 -0.74
C PRO A 205 -27.41 5.33 -1.48
N PRO A 206 -26.84 6.25 -2.27
CA PRO A 206 -27.61 7.08 -3.21
C PRO A 206 -28.37 6.21 -4.21
N ALA A 207 -29.53 6.68 -4.67
CA ALA A 207 -30.35 5.98 -5.67
C ALA A 207 -29.73 5.99 -7.10
N GLY A 208 -28.75 6.87 -7.34
CA GLY A 208 -28.13 7.03 -8.66
C GLY A 208 -27.26 5.84 -9.08
N SER A 209 -27.28 5.53 -10.37
CA SER A 209 -26.45 4.47 -10.97
C SER A 209 -24.95 4.79 -10.94
N SER A 210 -24.58 6.07 -10.86
CA SER A 210 -23.18 6.53 -10.79
C SER A 210 -22.45 5.97 -9.56
N PHE A 211 -23.12 5.94 -8.41
CA PHE A 211 -22.57 5.35 -7.18
C PHE A 211 -22.25 3.86 -7.36
N TRP A 212 -23.18 3.11 -7.95
CA TRP A 212 -22.98 1.69 -8.21
C TRP A 212 -21.92 1.41 -9.26
N LEU A 213 -21.80 2.27 -10.27
CA LEU A 213 -20.72 2.18 -11.27
C LEU A 213 -19.35 2.43 -10.63
N ALA A 214 -19.22 3.45 -9.77
CA ALA A 214 -17.99 3.73 -9.02
C ALA A 214 -17.64 2.59 -8.04
N THR A 215 -18.64 2.04 -7.35
CA THR A 215 -18.45 0.90 -6.44
C THR A 215 -18.03 -0.35 -7.22
N ALA A 216 -18.68 -0.66 -8.35
CA ALA A 216 -18.31 -1.77 -9.21
C ALA A 216 -16.90 -1.59 -9.80
N TRP A 217 -16.56 -0.37 -10.22
CA TRP A 217 -15.21 -0.01 -10.68
C TRP A 217 -14.16 -0.33 -9.62
N LEU A 218 -14.39 0.08 -8.36
CA LEU A 218 -13.49 -0.18 -7.23
C LEU A 218 -13.41 -1.66 -6.81
N VAL A 219 -14.47 -2.43 -7.01
CA VAL A 219 -14.44 -3.87 -6.74
C VAL A 219 -13.71 -4.61 -7.86
N VAL A 220 -14.03 -4.33 -9.12
CA VAL A 220 -13.51 -5.10 -10.26
C VAL A 220 -12.05 -4.73 -10.56
N LEU A 221 -11.71 -3.45 -10.70
CA LEU A 221 -10.41 -3.06 -11.22
C LEU A 221 -9.30 -3.10 -10.16
N PRO A 222 -9.32 -2.29 -9.08
CA PRO A 222 -8.20 -2.30 -8.14
C PRO A 222 -8.23 -3.50 -7.21
N THR A 223 -9.43 -4.05 -6.90
CA THR A 223 -9.52 -5.20 -5.99
C THR A 223 -9.27 -6.51 -6.73
N PHE A 224 -10.14 -6.94 -7.64
CA PHE A 224 -9.91 -8.21 -8.34
C PHE A 224 -8.79 -8.13 -9.39
N GLY A 225 -8.81 -7.10 -10.25
CA GLY A 225 -7.79 -6.89 -11.27
C GLY A 225 -6.40 -6.62 -10.67
N GLY A 226 -6.31 -5.65 -9.76
CA GLY A 226 -5.07 -5.26 -9.09
C GLY A 226 -4.44 -6.41 -8.32
N TYR A 227 -5.17 -7.04 -7.38
CA TYR A 227 -4.63 -8.18 -6.63
C TYR A 227 -4.40 -9.41 -7.52
N GLY A 228 -5.27 -9.70 -8.48
CA GLY A 228 -5.10 -10.83 -9.40
C GLY A 228 -3.81 -10.71 -10.22
N LEU A 229 -3.58 -9.54 -10.81
CA LEU A 229 -2.37 -9.24 -11.57
C LEU A 229 -1.14 -9.14 -10.67
N TYR A 230 -1.27 -8.60 -9.45
CA TYR A 230 -0.23 -8.62 -8.43
C TYR A 230 0.30 -10.04 -8.21
N TRP A 231 -0.60 -10.99 -7.91
CA TRP A 231 -0.20 -12.38 -7.65
C TRP A 231 0.36 -13.06 -8.89
N LEU A 232 -0.19 -12.76 -10.07
CA LEU A 232 0.31 -13.31 -11.34
C LEU A 232 1.73 -12.84 -11.64
N ILE A 233 2.00 -11.54 -11.54
CA ILE A 233 3.33 -10.95 -11.78
C ILE A 233 4.29 -11.41 -10.67
N LEU A 234 3.86 -11.43 -9.41
CA LEU A 234 4.67 -11.92 -8.31
C LEU A 234 5.15 -13.36 -8.56
N ARG A 235 4.27 -14.24 -9.04
CA ARG A 235 4.62 -15.63 -9.38
C ARG A 235 5.52 -15.75 -10.60
N ARG A 236 5.36 -14.91 -11.62
CA ARG A 236 6.10 -15.00 -12.90
C ARG A 236 7.45 -14.28 -12.87
N SER A 237 7.52 -13.16 -12.18
CA SER A 237 8.60 -12.17 -12.30
C SER A 237 9.19 -11.74 -10.96
N GLY A 238 8.58 -12.19 -9.85
CA GLY A 238 9.07 -11.92 -8.50
C GLY A 238 8.71 -10.54 -7.96
N ILE A 239 8.97 -10.35 -6.67
CA ILE A 239 8.59 -9.17 -5.91
C ILE A 239 9.30 -7.89 -6.37
N THR A 240 10.53 -8.01 -6.85
CA THR A 240 11.32 -6.86 -7.33
C THR A 240 10.65 -6.16 -8.50
N GLU A 241 10.04 -6.92 -9.42
CA GLU A 241 9.33 -6.36 -10.56
C GLU A 241 8.03 -5.69 -10.12
N VAL A 242 7.23 -6.37 -9.30
CA VAL A 242 5.98 -5.82 -8.76
C VAL A 242 6.25 -4.49 -8.06
N ASN A 243 7.26 -4.45 -7.19
CA ASN A 243 7.66 -3.22 -6.52
C ASN A 243 8.09 -2.13 -7.51
N THR A 244 8.74 -2.49 -8.63
CA THR A 244 9.11 -1.53 -9.68
C THR A 244 7.88 -0.87 -10.29
N LEU A 245 6.87 -1.68 -10.63
CA LEU A 245 5.62 -1.20 -11.21
C LEU A 245 4.84 -0.34 -10.23
N MET A 246 4.89 -0.66 -8.93
CA MET A 246 4.26 0.15 -7.88
C MET A 246 4.81 1.58 -7.77
N PHE A 247 5.97 1.89 -8.37
CA PHE A 247 6.46 3.26 -8.42
C PHE A 247 5.88 4.08 -9.58
N LEU A 248 5.36 3.41 -10.62
CA LEU A 248 4.69 4.10 -11.74
C LEU A 248 3.27 4.54 -11.38
N MET A 249 2.77 4.11 -10.22
CA MET A 249 1.40 4.36 -9.77
C MET A 249 1.10 5.85 -9.61
N ALA A 250 1.96 6.61 -8.93
CA ALA A 250 1.74 8.03 -8.72
C ALA A 250 1.75 8.84 -10.02
N PRO A 251 2.76 8.69 -10.93
CA PRO A 251 2.74 9.35 -12.23
C PRO A 251 1.51 8.98 -13.08
N VAL A 252 1.16 7.70 -13.16
CA VAL A 252 0.01 7.25 -13.97
C VAL A 252 -1.30 7.77 -13.38
N THR A 253 -1.45 7.76 -12.06
CA THR A 253 -2.63 8.30 -11.39
C THR A 253 -2.75 9.81 -11.61
N ALA A 254 -1.65 10.57 -11.49
CA ALA A 254 -1.66 12.01 -11.71
C ALA A 254 -2.05 12.37 -13.16
N VAL A 255 -1.51 11.66 -14.15
CA VAL A 255 -1.88 11.86 -15.57
C VAL A 255 -3.35 11.49 -15.80
N TRP A 256 -3.80 10.36 -15.25
CA TRP A 256 -5.19 9.93 -15.39
C TRP A 256 -6.15 10.93 -14.72
N GLY A 257 -5.85 11.36 -13.49
CA GLY A 257 -6.62 12.36 -12.78
C GLY A 257 -6.71 13.68 -13.52
N ALA A 258 -5.61 14.12 -14.13
CA ALA A 258 -5.57 15.32 -14.98
C ALA A 258 -6.47 15.19 -16.22
N LEU A 259 -6.39 14.06 -16.92
CA LEU A 259 -7.17 13.83 -18.14
C LEU A 259 -8.66 13.64 -17.88
N MET A 260 -9.03 13.01 -16.75
CA MET A 260 -10.40 12.62 -16.45
C MET A 260 -11.17 13.65 -15.62
N PHE A 261 -10.50 14.31 -14.67
CA PHE A 261 -11.13 15.25 -13.73
C PHE A 261 -10.58 16.68 -13.85
N GLY A 262 -9.64 16.94 -14.77
CA GLY A 262 -9.00 18.25 -14.88
C GLY A 262 -8.12 18.60 -13.68
N GLU A 263 -7.58 17.60 -12.97
CA GLU A 263 -6.70 17.84 -11.84
C GLU A 263 -5.42 18.60 -12.25
N PRO A 264 -4.83 19.42 -11.36
CA PRO A 264 -3.66 20.22 -11.68
C PRO A 264 -2.44 19.39 -12.09
N PHE A 265 -2.03 19.50 -13.35
CA PHE A 265 -0.85 18.82 -13.88
C PHE A 265 0.06 19.79 -14.61
N GLY A 266 0.95 20.43 -13.84
CA GLY A 266 1.91 21.40 -14.34
C GLY A 266 3.37 20.91 -14.28
N VAL A 267 4.28 21.84 -14.58
CA VAL A 267 5.73 21.61 -14.49
C VAL A 267 6.13 21.22 -13.06
N GLN A 268 5.57 21.88 -12.03
CA GLN A 268 5.85 21.58 -10.62
C GLN A 268 5.43 20.15 -10.26
N THR A 269 4.21 19.73 -10.63
CA THR A 269 3.73 18.35 -10.43
C THR A 269 4.66 17.34 -11.11
N THR A 270 5.05 17.61 -12.36
CA THR A 270 5.95 16.74 -13.13
C THR A 270 7.33 16.61 -12.47
N LEU A 271 7.91 17.73 -12.00
CA LEU A 271 9.19 17.73 -11.30
C LEU A 271 9.10 16.99 -9.97
N GLY A 272 8.04 17.21 -9.19
CA GLY A 272 7.84 16.51 -7.91
C GLY A 272 7.69 15.00 -8.08
N LEU A 273 6.93 14.55 -9.09
CA LEU A 273 6.81 13.13 -9.46
C LEU A 273 8.15 12.55 -9.91
N ALA A 274 8.92 13.27 -10.74
CA ALA A 274 10.24 12.84 -11.19
C ALA A 274 11.21 12.69 -10.01
N VAL A 275 11.21 13.66 -9.08
CA VAL A 275 12.01 13.60 -7.85
C VAL A 275 11.61 12.40 -6.99
N GLY A 276 10.32 12.12 -6.84
CA GLY A 276 9.82 10.93 -6.12
C GLY A 276 10.28 9.61 -6.76
N LEU A 277 10.26 9.51 -8.09
CA LEU A 277 10.79 8.35 -8.82
C LEU A 277 12.30 8.20 -8.60
N VAL A 278 13.07 9.29 -8.68
CA VAL A 278 14.52 9.29 -8.44
C VAL A 278 14.82 8.85 -7.00
N ALA A 279 14.09 9.36 -6.02
CA ALA A 279 14.24 9.02 -4.60
C ALA A 279 14.20 7.50 -4.38
N VAL A 280 13.21 6.85 -4.98
CA VAL A 280 13.06 5.40 -4.95
C VAL A 280 14.22 4.68 -5.63
N LEU A 281 14.62 5.13 -6.83
CA LEU A 281 15.72 4.51 -7.57
C LEU A 281 17.04 4.57 -6.80
N VAL A 282 17.29 5.68 -6.09
CA VAL A 282 18.45 5.85 -5.19
C VAL A 282 18.44 4.78 -4.09
N VAL A 283 17.31 4.56 -3.41
CA VAL A 283 17.21 3.54 -2.36
C VAL A 283 17.42 2.13 -2.90
N ARG A 284 16.82 1.82 -4.07
CA ARG A 284 16.96 0.49 -4.69
C ARG A 284 18.40 0.18 -5.09
N ARG A 285 19.12 1.15 -5.65
CA ARG A 285 20.53 0.99 -6.03
C ARG A 285 21.46 0.91 -4.82
N GLY A 286 21.19 1.68 -3.77
CA GLY A 286 21.96 1.67 -2.52
C GLY A 286 21.90 0.33 -1.76
N GLY A 287 20.73 -0.32 -1.71
CA GLY A 287 20.57 -1.61 -1.02
C GLY A 287 21.29 -2.79 -1.70
N GLY A 288 21.55 -2.70 -3.01
CA GLY A 288 22.32 -3.70 -3.76
C GLY A 288 23.84 -3.62 -3.50
N ALA A 289 24.35 -2.42 -3.27
CA ALA A 289 25.78 -2.19 -3.00
C ALA A 289 26.19 -2.66 -1.59
N ASP A 290 25.30 -2.52 -0.60
CA ASP A 290 25.58 -2.89 0.79
C ASP A 290 25.58 -4.41 1.01
N ARG A 291 24.77 -5.16 0.23
CA ARG A 291 24.81 -6.63 0.21
C ARG A 291 26.11 -7.21 -0.37
N ARG A 292 26.75 -6.51 -1.31
CA ARG A 292 28.05 -6.91 -1.88
C ARG A 292 29.23 -6.66 -0.95
N ARG A 293 29.06 -5.86 0.11
CA ARG A 293 30.13 -5.47 1.04
C ARG A 293 30.20 -6.30 2.32
N ARG A 294 29.33 -7.29 2.55
CA ARG A 294 29.56 -8.30 3.59
C ARG A 294 30.58 -9.30 3.06
N PRO A 295 31.83 -9.34 3.56
CA PRO A 295 32.67 -10.50 3.32
C PRO A 295 31.95 -11.66 4.02
N VAL A 296 31.65 -12.71 3.27
CA VAL A 296 31.42 -14.02 3.89
C VAL A 296 32.69 -14.32 4.66
N ARG A 297 32.68 -14.16 5.99
CA ARG A 297 33.70 -14.76 6.85
C ARG A 297 33.55 -16.26 6.69
N SER A 298 34.27 -16.81 5.71
CA SER A 298 34.49 -18.23 5.57
C SER A 298 35.06 -18.72 6.89
N GLY A 299 34.37 -19.65 7.55
CA GLY A 299 34.79 -20.25 8.81
C GLY A 299 35.98 -21.21 8.66
N ALA A 300 36.94 -20.89 7.81
CA ALA A 300 38.15 -21.66 7.56
C ALA A 300 39.34 -21.01 8.27
N ASP A 301 39.25 -20.89 9.59
CA ASP A 301 40.41 -20.76 10.49
C ASP A 301 39.95 -21.12 11.91
N ARG A 302 39.84 -22.42 12.15
CA ARG A 302 39.93 -22.99 13.50
C ARG A 302 41.22 -23.81 13.52
N PRO A 303 42.22 -23.48 14.35
CA PRO A 303 43.37 -24.36 14.52
C PRO A 303 42.89 -25.72 15.04
N ALA A 304 43.35 -26.78 14.39
CA ALA A 304 43.00 -28.15 14.70
C ALA A 304 43.40 -28.48 16.14
N ALA A 305 42.43 -28.83 16.98
CA ALA A 305 42.68 -29.40 18.29
C ALA A 305 43.31 -30.79 18.12
N GLU A 306 44.46 -30.99 18.76
CA GLU A 306 45.17 -32.26 18.86
C GLU A 306 44.24 -33.38 19.35
N ARG A 307 44.27 -34.52 18.67
CA ARG A 307 43.59 -35.75 19.09
C ARG A 307 44.46 -36.46 20.14
N PRO A 308 43.90 -36.95 21.26
CA PRO A 308 44.65 -37.82 22.17
C PRO A 308 44.82 -39.21 21.56
N GLU A 309 46.04 -39.72 21.67
CA GLU A 309 46.48 -41.07 21.29
C GLU A 309 45.79 -42.15 22.17
N PRO A 310 45.32 -43.28 21.62
CA PRO A 310 44.76 -44.34 22.44
C PRO A 310 45.89 -45.17 23.08
N ALA A 311 45.93 -45.17 24.41
CA ALA A 311 46.82 -46.03 25.19
C ALA A 311 46.54 -47.51 24.92
N ARG A 312 47.61 -48.24 24.59
CA ARG A 312 47.64 -49.71 24.59
C ARG A 312 47.35 -50.26 25.99
N ARG A 313 46.43 -51.22 26.10
CA ARG A 313 46.55 -52.45 26.88
C ARG A 313 45.41 -53.41 26.54
#